data_AF-A0A1G6MSC5-F1
#
_entry.id   AF-A0A1G6MSC5-F1
#
_cell.length_a   1.000
_cell.length_b   1.000
_cell.length_c   1.000
_cell.angle_alpha   90.00
_cell.angle_beta   90.00
_cell.angle_gamma   90.00
#
_symmetry.space_group_name_H-M   'P 1'
#
loop_
_entity.id
_entity.type
_entity.pdbx_description
1 polymer ?
#
loop_
_entity_poly.entity_id
_entity_poly.type
_entity_poly.pdbx_seq_one_letter_code
_entity_poly.pdbx_strand_id
1 'polypeptide(L)'
;MKRTIIALAAGSALLLAGCGSEDASAASDSAAPATTCPADAGNDDPTATVIAKTATLPAGVTVDGAVTKLNSGKDPVDVDVTVRLCAEGLEGDQLKDAASAIATPVIGSLLGSSLGTLTVQVVGGDSVTSADFKAQNWDPAAAAEAQRAAWSS
;
A
#
# COMPACT_ATOMS: atom_id res chain seq x y z
N MET A 1 -31.69 22.51 22.92
CA MET A 1 -30.75 23.42 22.24
C MET A 1 -29.96 24.19 23.30
N LYS A 2 -28.66 23.90 23.45
CA LYS A 2 -27.75 24.70 24.29
C LYS A 2 -26.47 24.88 23.50
N ARG A 3 -26.32 26.09 22.96
CA ARG A 3 -25.09 26.58 22.30
C ARG A 3 -24.22 27.17 23.40
N THR A 4 -23.01 26.66 23.56
CA THR A 4 -21.99 27.27 24.42
C THR A 4 -20.85 27.70 23.52
N ILE A 5 -20.75 29.02 23.31
CA ILE A 5 -19.61 29.73 22.73
C ILE A 5 -18.84 30.29 23.92
N ILE A 6 -17.55 29.98 24.04
CA ILE A 6 -16.63 30.71 24.93
C ILE A 6 -15.46 31.20 24.09
N ALA A 7 -15.26 32.52 24.22
CA ALA A 7 -14.48 33.37 23.36
C ALA A 7 -12.97 33.34 23.66
N LEU A 8 -12.23 33.78 22.64
CA LEU A 8 -10.83 34.21 22.65
C LEU A 8 -10.43 34.99 23.91
N ALA A 9 -9.31 34.60 24.51
CA ALA A 9 -8.48 35.50 25.31
C ALA A 9 -7.11 35.62 24.62
N ALA A 10 -6.87 36.79 24.05
CA ALA A 10 -5.58 37.24 23.55
C ALA A 10 -4.61 37.38 24.72
N GLY A 11 -3.40 36.85 24.55
CA GLY A 11 -2.30 36.98 25.51
C GLY A 11 -0.99 37.08 24.74
N SER A 12 -0.78 38.22 24.08
CA SER A 12 0.48 38.57 23.44
C SER A 12 1.53 38.88 24.51
N ALA A 13 2.60 38.09 24.58
CA ALA A 13 3.86 38.51 25.17
C ALA A 13 4.98 38.19 24.16
N LEU A 14 5.40 39.25 23.47
CA LEU A 14 6.59 39.28 22.63
C LEU A 14 7.84 39.13 23.49
N LEU A 15 8.71 38.20 23.12
CA LEU A 15 10.15 38.31 23.35
C LEU A 15 10.84 38.11 22.01
N LEU A 16 11.06 39.21 21.29
CA LEU A 16 12.03 39.30 20.20
C LEU A 16 13.35 39.79 20.78
N ALA A 17 14.43 39.01 20.63
CA ALA A 17 15.71 39.49 20.13
C ALA A 17 16.73 38.33 19.96
N GLY A 18 17.25 38.17 18.73
CA GLY A 18 18.58 37.59 18.45
C GLY A 18 18.56 36.16 17.88
N CYS A 19 18.39 35.95 16.57
CA CYS A 19 19.41 36.02 15.49
C CYS A 19 19.86 34.61 15.05
N GLY A 20 19.36 34.13 13.90
CA GLY A 20 19.87 32.92 13.24
C GLY A 20 18.83 32.14 12.42
N SER A 21 18.43 32.70 11.30
CA SER A 21 17.82 32.13 10.08
C SER A 21 17.05 30.79 10.06
N GLU A 22 15.74 30.93 9.79
CA GLU A 22 14.87 30.21 8.82
C GLU A 22 14.91 28.66 8.78
N ASP A 23 13.83 27.88 8.73
CA ASP A 23 12.37 27.98 8.90
C ASP A 23 11.91 26.51 8.82
N ALA A 24 11.13 25.99 9.77
CA ALA A 24 10.25 24.85 9.52
C ALA A 24 9.35 24.63 10.74
N SER A 25 8.12 25.07 10.56
CA SER A 25 6.99 24.89 11.46
C SER A 25 6.87 23.45 11.97
N ALA A 26 6.58 23.35 13.27
CA ALA A 26 6.14 22.15 13.94
C ALA A 26 4.90 21.57 13.25
N ALA A 27 5.09 20.51 12.47
CA ALA A 27 4.03 19.57 12.17
C ALA A 27 3.82 18.71 13.42
N SER A 28 2.67 18.87 14.08
CA SER A 28 2.17 17.84 14.98
C SER A 28 1.84 16.61 14.15
N ASP A 29 2.85 15.78 13.91
CA ASP A 29 2.72 14.46 13.30
C ASP A 29 2.10 13.54 14.37
N SER A 30 0.79 13.60 14.50
CA SER A 30 0.05 12.60 15.26
C SER A 30 0.02 11.33 14.41
N ALA A 31 1.15 10.62 14.37
CA ALA A 31 1.26 9.32 13.72
C ALA A 31 0.22 8.39 14.37
N ALA A 32 -0.77 7.96 13.59
CA ALA A 32 -1.64 6.85 13.98
C ALA A 32 -0.75 5.65 14.32
N PRO A 33 -1.12 4.83 15.33
CA PRO A 33 -0.34 3.62 15.63
C PRO A 33 -0.25 2.79 14.36
N ALA A 34 0.98 2.49 13.92
CA ALA A 34 1.19 1.58 12.81
C ALA A 34 0.62 0.22 13.21
N THR A 35 -0.40 -0.25 12.49
CA THR A 35 -0.90 -1.63 12.57
C THR A 35 0.30 -2.54 12.37
N THR A 36 0.74 -3.21 13.43
CA THR A 36 1.95 -4.02 13.42
C THR A 36 1.58 -5.39 12.87
N CYS A 37 2.05 -5.73 11.67
CA CYS A 37 1.91 -7.11 11.20
C CYS A 37 2.68 -8.07 12.12
N PRO A 38 2.14 -9.26 12.42
CA PRO A 38 2.96 -10.34 12.91
C PRO A 38 4.05 -10.61 11.85
N ALA A 39 5.31 -10.43 12.23
CA ALA A 39 6.43 -10.64 11.32
C ALA A 39 6.55 -12.12 10.94
N ASP A 40 5.98 -12.52 9.81
CA ASP A 40 6.18 -13.85 9.22
C ASP A 40 7.30 -13.77 8.16
N ALA A 41 8.50 -13.43 8.61
CA ALA A 41 9.66 -13.18 7.72
C ALA A 41 10.36 -14.47 7.25
N GLY A 42 9.81 -15.65 7.54
CA GLY A 42 10.54 -16.92 7.37
C GLY A 42 10.71 -17.37 5.92
N ASN A 43 9.77 -17.01 5.03
CA ASN A 43 9.69 -17.52 3.65
C ASN A 43 9.51 -16.42 2.59
N ASP A 44 9.80 -15.17 2.93
CA ASP A 44 9.62 -14.07 1.99
C ASP A 44 10.68 -14.05 0.90
N ASP A 45 10.22 -13.77 -0.32
CA ASP A 45 11.06 -13.43 -1.45
C ASP A 45 11.51 -11.96 -1.30
N PRO A 46 12.82 -11.70 -1.09
CA PRO A 46 13.29 -10.34 -0.82
C PRO A 46 13.14 -9.44 -2.05
N THR A 47 13.19 -9.99 -3.26
CA THR A 47 13.07 -9.22 -4.51
C THR A 47 11.62 -8.76 -4.71
N ALA A 48 10.67 -9.68 -4.65
CA ALA A 48 9.24 -9.38 -4.75
C ALA A 48 8.80 -8.42 -3.62
N THR A 49 9.33 -8.61 -2.41
CA THR A 49 9.03 -7.74 -1.26
C THR A 49 9.52 -6.31 -1.49
N VAL A 50 10.76 -6.13 -1.97
CA VAL A 50 11.31 -4.80 -2.26
C VAL A 50 10.51 -4.11 -3.37
N ILE A 51 10.17 -4.83 -4.44
CA ILE A 51 9.36 -4.27 -5.54
C ILE A 51 7.99 -3.82 -5.02
N ALA A 52 7.29 -4.68 -4.29
CA ALA A 52 5.99 -4.34 -3.71
C ALA A 52 6.07 -3.13 -2.76
N LYS A 53 7.14 -3.00 -1.98
CA LYS A 53 7.37 -1.85 -1.07
C LYS A 53 7.60 -0.51 -1.78
N THR A 54 7.83 -0.51 -3.09
CA THR A 54 7.90 0.74 -3.87
C THR A 54 6.53 1.30 -4.26
N ALA A 55 5.44 0.56 -4.04
CA ALA A 55 4.09 1.01 -4.31
C ALA A 55 3.68 2.18 -3.43
N THR A 56 3.02 3.18 -4.03
CA THR A 56 2.36 4.25 -3.28
C THR A 56 1.01 3.77 -2.77
N LEU A 57 0.98 3.31 -1.52
CA LEU A 57 -0.21 2.74 -0.89
C LEU A 57 -1.06 3.78 -0.16
N PRO A 58 -2.37 3.51 0.05
CA PRO A 58 -3.21 4.32 0.91
C PRO A 58 -2.64 4.45 2.33
N ALA A 59 -2.98 5.54 3.02
CA ALA A 59 -2.54 5.77 4.39
C ALA A 59 -2.96 4.61 5.33
N GLY A 60 -2.03 4.15 6.17
CA GLY A 60 -2.26 3.03 7.09
C GLY A 60 -2.11 1.63 6.47
N VAL A 61 -1.81 1.54 5.16
CA VAL A 61 -1.52 0.27 4.48
C VAL A 61 -0.01 0.14 4.26
N THR A 62 0.57 -0.99 4.67
CA THR A 62 1.98 -1.29 4.41
C THR A 62 2.16 -2.70 3.86
N VAL A 63 3.25 -2.93 3.13
CA VAL A 63 3.64 -4.28 2.69
C VAL A 63 4.39 -4.98 3.81
N ASP A 64 3.85 -6.09 4.28
CA ASP A 64 4.50 -7.01 5.22
C ASP A 64 5.69 -7.71 4.53
N GLY A 65 5.35 -8.45 3.48
CA GLY A 65 6.26 -9.29 2.71
C GLY A 65 5.59 -9.82 1.44
N ALA A 66 6.36 -10.52 0.62
CA ALA A 66 5.85 -11.21 -0.56
C ALA A 66 6.48 -12.59 -0.69
N VAL A 67 5.71 -13.55 -1.19
CA VAL A 67 6.16 -14.93 -1.45
C VAL A 67 6.03 -15.22 -2.93
N THR A 68 7.09 -15.78 -3.52
CA THR A 68 7.09 -16.26 -4.89
C THR A 68 6.97 -17.79 -4.90
N LYS A 69 6.15 -18.33 -5.81
CA LYS A 69 6.04 -19.77 -6.07
C LYS A 69 6.09 -20.03 -7.57
N LEU A 70 6.53 -21.21 -7.97
CA LEU A 70 6.38 -21.64 -9.37
C LEU A 70 4.90 -21.87 -9.67
N ASN A 71 4.43 -21.29 -10.78
CA ASN A 71 3.07 -21.47 -11.25
C ASN A 71 2.87 -22.96 -11.55
N SER A 72 1.91 -23.57 -10.86
CA SER A 72 1.56 -25.00 -11.05
C SER A 72 0.52 -25.21 -12.16
N GLY A 73 0.17 -24.14 -12.89
CA GLY A 73 -0.87 -24.05 -13.89
C GLY A 73 -0.38 -24.18 -15.33
N LYS A 74 -0.90 -23.32 -16.22
CA LYS A 74 -0.82 -23.45 -17.68
C LYS A 74 0.60 -23.40 -18.24
N ASP A 75 1.46 -22.55 -17.67
CA ASP A 75 2.85 -22.36 -18.09
C ASP A 75 3.77 -22.58 -16.89
N PRO A 76 4.46 -23.73 -16.79
CA PRO A 76 5.30 -24.08 -15.64
C PRO A 76 6.58 -23.23 -15.52
N VAL A 77 6.78 -22.28 -16.45
CA VAL A 77 7.87 -21.30 -16.44
C VAL A 77 7.46 -19.99 -15.74
N ASP A 78 6.16 -19.77 -15.55
CA ASP A 78 5.68 -18.57 -14.88
C ASP A 78 5.77 -18.73 -13.35
N VAL A 79 5.84 -17.60 -12.66
CA VAL A 79 5.82 -17.51 -11.21
C VAL A 79 4.53 -16.86 -10.73
N ASP A 80 4.05 -17.31 -9.58
CA ASP A 80 2.97 -16.69 -8.84
C ASP A 80 3.55 -15.91 -7.67
N VAL A 81 3.08 -14.68 -7.47
CA VAL A 81 3.49 -13.84 -6.35
C VAL A 81 2.30 -13.56 -5.47
N THR A 82 2.49 -13.74 -4.17
CA THR A 82 1.53 -13.35 -3.14
C THR A 82 2.13 -12.25 -2.31
N VAL A 83 1.56 -11.05 -2.37
CA VAL A 83 1.95 -9.89 -1.54
C VAL A 83 1.03 -9.83 -0.32
N ARG A 84 1.62 -9.72 0.86
CA ARG A 84 0.91 -9.57 2.13
C ARG A 84 0.91 -8.12 2.57
N LEU A 85 -0.25 -7.62 2.97
CA LEU A 85 -0.48 -6.25 3.44
C LEU A 85 -0.85 -6.22 4.92
N CYS A 86 -0.32 -5.23 5.62
CA CYS A 86 -0.76 -4.80 6.93
C CYS A 86 -1.73 -3.64 6.75
N ALA A 87 -2.99 -3.86 7.10
CA ALA A 87 -4.00 -2.81 7.18
C ALA A 87 -5.16 -3.32 8.04
N GLU A 88 -5.85 -2.42 8.73
CA GLU A 88 -7.11 -2.74 9.41
C GLU A 88 -8.30 -2.45 8.49
N GLY A 89 -9.19 -3.44 8.30
CA GLY A 89 -10.44 -3.28 7.55
C GLY A 89 -10.26 -2.95 6.06
N LEU A 90 -9.17 -3.41 5.44
CA LEU A 90 -8.93 -3.23 4.01
C LEU A 90 -9.61 -4.34 3.21
N GLU A 91 -10.71 -4.02 2.53
CA GLU A 91 -11.56 -5.00 1.87
C GLU A 91 -12.22 -4.42 0.60
N GLY A 92 -12.81 -5.28 -0.23
CA GLY A 92 -13.54 -4.89 -1.44
C GLY A 92 -12.74 -3.99 -2.38
N ASP A 93 -13.33 -2.86 -2.78
CA ASP A 93 -12.72 -1.91 -3.71
C ASP A 93 -11.44 -1.27 -3.16
N GLN A 94 -11.33 -1.05 -1.84
CA GLN A 94 -10.12 -0.48 -1.25
C GLN A 94 -8.94 -1.44 -1.36
N LEU A 95 -9.19 -2.74 -1.16
CA LEU A 95 -8.19 -3.78 -1.39
C LEU A 95 -7.78 -3.86 -2.86
N LYS A 96 -8.73 -3.73 -3.79
CA LYS A 96 -8.44 -3.70 -5.23
C LYS A 96 -7.63 -2.46 -5.64
N ASP A 97 -7.88 -1.31 -5.03
CA ASP A 97 -7.08 -0.10 -5.24
C ASP A 97 -5.64 -0.27 -4.74
N ALA A 98 -5.47 -0.81 -3.53
CA ALA A 98 -4.15 -1.13 -2.99
C ALA A 98 -3.42 -2.17 -3.86
N ALA A 99 -4.14 -3.19 -4.32
CA ALA A 99 -3.59 -4.22 -5.21
C ALA A 99 -3.15 -3.63 -6.56
N SER A 100 -3.94 -2.71 -7.13
CA SER A 100 -3.60 -2.02 -8.37
C SER A 100 -2.37 -1.12 -8.21
N ALA A 101 -2.23 -0.45 -7.07
CA ALA A 101 -1.03 0.33 -6.74
C ALA A 101 0.24 -0.54 -6.63
N ILE A 102 0.11 -1.80 -6.19
CA ILE A 102 1.21 -2.78 -6.15
C ILE A 102 1.48 -3.35 -7.54
N ALA A 103 0.45 -3.56 -8.35
CA ALA A 103 0.59 -4.08 -9.70
C ALA A 103 1.47 -3.20 -10.59
N THR A 104 1.39 -1.87 -10.46
CA THR A 104 2.19 -0.93 -11.26
C THR A 104 3.71 -1.13 -11.16
N PRO A 105 4.34 -1.11 -9.97
CA PRO A 105 5.77 -1.40 -9.86
C PRO A 105 6.11 -2.87 -10.19
N VAL A 106 5.19 -3.81 -9.92
CA VAL A 106 5.41 -5.23 -10.22
C VAL A 106 5.49 -5.47 -11.74
N ILE A 107 4.54 -4.95 -12.53
CA ILE A 107 4.54 -5.13 -13.99
C ILE A 107 5.77 -4.48 -14.64
N GLY A 108 6.24 -3.36 -14.09
CA GLY A 108 7.41 -2.62 -14.60
C GLY A 108 8.75 -3.27 -14.25
N SER A 109 8.74 -4.34 -13.45
CA SER A 109 9.95 -5.04 -13.00
C SER A 109 10.26 -6.27 -13.85
N LEU A 110 11.47 -6.81 -13.71
CA LEU A 110 11.85 -8.09 -14.31
C LEU A 110 10.95 -9.25 -13.83
N LEU A 111 10.45 -9.18 -12.59
CA LEU A 111 9.52 -10.16 -12.03
C LEU A 111 8.18 -10.16 -12.80
N GLY A 112 7.69 -8.98 -13.19
CA GLY A 112 6.45 -8.83 -13.96
C GLY A 112 6.47 -9.56 -15.30
N SER A 113 7.64 -9.73 -15.91
CA SER A 113 7.79 -10.44 -17.20
C SER A 113 7.57 -11.95 -17.09
N SER A 114 7.74 -12.53 -15.90
CA SER A 114 7.56 -13.96 -15.63
C SER A 114 6.33 -14.23 -14.76
N LEU A 115 5.54 -13.21 -14.42
CA LEU A 115 4.44 -13.35 -13.48
C LEU A 115 3.18 -13.89 -14.16
N GLY A 116 2.71 -15.06 -13.75
CA GLY A 116 1.42 -15.60 -14.17
C GLY A 116 0.28 -14.98 -13.35
N THR A 117 0.39 -15.06 -12.03
CA THR A 117 -0.65 -14.60 -11.09
C THR A 117 -0.07 -13.64 -10.07
N LEU A 118 -0.80 -12.54 -9.81
CA LEU A 118 -0.57 -11.70 -8.64
C LEU A 118 -1.73 -11.84 -7.66
N THR A 119 -1.43 -12.27 -6.44
CA THR A 119 -2.37 -12.24 -5.31
C THR A 119 -1.91 -11.17 -4.33
N VAL A 120 -2.85 -10.36 -3.86
CA VAL A 120 -2.64 -9.36 -2.80
C VAL A 120 -3.59 -9.70 -1.67
N GLN A 121 -3.04 -9.97 -0.49
CA GLN A 121 -3.80 -10.41 0.68
C GLN A 121 -3.54 -9.52 1.88
N VAL A 122 -4.55 -9.28 2.70
CA VAL A 122 -4.39 -8.67 4.02
C VAL A 122 -4.04 -9.76 5.02
N VAL A 123 -3.09 -9.49 5.92
CA VAL A 123 -2.71 -10.45 6.96
C VAL A 123 -3.92 -10.72 7.87
N GLY A 124 -4.44 -11.96 7.81
CA GLY A 124 -5.64 -12.37 8.55
C GLY A 124 -6.97 -11.84 7.98
N GLY A 125 -6.95 -11.27 6.77
CA GLY A 125 -8.13 -10.69 6.12
C GLY A 125 -8.35 -11.21 4.69
N ASP A 126 -9.01 -10.38 3.88
CA ASP A 126 -9.37 -10.70 2.50
C ASP A 126 -8.16 -10.76 1.55
N SER A 127 -8.39 -11.38 0.40
CA SER A 127 -7.44 -11.43 -0.70
C SER A 127 -8.09 -11.09 -2.02
N VAL A 128 -7.33 -10.50 -2.93
CA VAL A 128 -7.71 -10.35 -4.33
C VAL A 128 -6.62 -10.92 -5.22
N THR A 129 -7.03 -11.49 -6.34
CA THR A 129 -6.14 -12.16 -7.28
C THR A 129 -6.40 -11.67 -8.71
N SER A 130 -5.32 -11.38 -9.43
CA SER A 130 -5.35 -11.15 -10.86
C SER A 130 -4.67 -12.32 -11.56
N ALA A 131 -5.47 -13.10 -12.28
CA ALA A 131 -5.00 -14.15 -13.17
C ALA A 131 -4.53 -13.53 -14.49
N ASP A 132 -3.59 -14.21 -15.16
CA ASP A 132 -2.99 -13.74 -16.42
C ASP A 132 -2.47 -12.30 -16.28
N PHE A 133 -1.73 -12.03 -15.20
CA PHE A 133 -1.31 -10.68 -14.78
C PHE A 133 -0.63 -9.88 -15.91
N LYS A 134 0.18 -10.55 -16.73
CA LYS A 134 0.86 -9.99 -17.91
C LYS A 134 -0.08 -9.49 -19.01
N ALA A 135 -1.27 -10.06 -19.11
CA ALA A 135 -2.26 -9.67 -20.12
C ALA A 135 -3.06 -8.43 -19.71
N GLN A 136 -3.00 -8.03 -18.44
CA GLN A 136 -3.70 -6.86 -17.92
C GLN A 136 -2.91 -5.58 -18.18
N ASN A 137 -3.63 -4.48 -18.40
CA ASN A 137 -3.03 -3.16 -18.55
C ASN A 137 -2.92 -2.44 -17.20
N TRP A 138 -1.75 -2.56 -16.55
CA TRP A 138 -1.46 -1.90 -15.28
C TRP A 138 -0.87 -0.51 -15.47
N ASP A 139 -1.64 0.35 -16.12
CA ASP A 139 -1.27 1.76 -16.30
C ASP A 139 -1.78 2.59 -15.11
N PRO A 140 -0.92 3.34 -14.39
CA PRO A 140 -1.34 4.14 -13.24
C PRO A 140 -2.26 5.32 -13.62
N ALA A 141 -2.36 5.69 -14.90
CA ALA A 141 -3.30 6.70 -15.38
C ALA A 141 -4.64 6.10 -15.86
N ALA A 142 -4.80 4.77 -15.85
CA ALA A 142 -6.06 4.12 -16.15
C ALA A 142 -7.13 4.44 -15.09
N ALA A 143 -8.40 4.42 -15.50
CA ALA A 143 -9.51 4.59 -14.58
C ALA A 143 -9.52 3.46 -13.52
N ALA A 144 -9.72 3.83 -12.26
CA ALA A 144 -9.72 2.87 -11.13
C ALA A 144 -10.70 1.71 -11.35
N GLU A 145 -11.88 1.97 -11.92
CA GLU A 145 -12.89 0.94 -12.22
C GLU A 145 -12.36 -0.13 -13.19
N ALA A 146 -11.58 0.27 -14.19
CA ALA A 146 -10.98 -0.65 -15.15
C ALA A 146 -9.88 -1.52 -14.48
N GLN A 147 -9.09 -0.93 -13.59
CA GLN A 147 -8.10 -1.67 -12.81
C GLN A 147 -8.76 -2.64 -11.81
N ARG A 148 -9.83 -2.20 -11.12
CA ARG A 148 -10.62 -3.04 -10.20
C ARG A 148 -11.25 -4.25 -10.88
N ALA A 149 -11.63 -4.14 -12.15
CA ALA A 149 -12.19 -5.24 -12.93
C ALA A 149 -11.18 -6.37 -13.20
N ALA A 150 -9.88 -6.10 -13.14
CA ALA A 150 -8.82 -7.10 -13.30
C ALA A 150 -8.62 -8.00 -12.07
N TRP A 151 -9.35 -7.73 -10.97
CA TRP A 151 -9.23 -8.42 -9.69
C TRP A 151 -10.45 -9.26 -9.35
N SER A 152 -10.20 -10.53 -9.02
CA SER A 152 -11.17 -11.47 -8.44
C SER A 152 -10.95 -11.56 -6.92
N SER A 153 -12.04 -11.70 -6.16
CA SER A 153 -12.04 -11.87 -4.70
C SER A 153 -12.20 -13.34 -4.32
#